data_AF-A0A8I6WN87-F1
#
_entry.id   AF-A0A8I6WN87-F1
#
_cell.length_a   1.000
_cell.length_b   1.000
_cell.length_c   1.000
_cell.angle_alpha   90.00
_cell.angle_beta   90.00
_cell.angle_gamma   90.00
#
_symmetry.space_group_name_H-M   'P 1'
#
loop_
_entity.id
_entity.type
_entity.pdbx_description
1 polymer ?
#
loop_
_entity_poly.entity_id
_entity_poly.type
_entity_poly.pdbx_seq_one_letter_code
_entity_poly.pdbx_strand_id
1 'polypeptide(L)'
;MDEEGAPRDGFTFESALRACSGARSAELGRAVHRDALTAGLAADVSVCDALVEMYAQCGDMEMACQVFDAMPERDAVSWNVLLGGLLGHGGLSAQATEAWRRMLGEGHKPDSVMLSAMLWHHPGDGKQGREVHVWVIRPWLETELSVANALIGMYSRKNELGHALSVFESMPVRDLASWNAILSAHSQDFRVLMMFCRMVDSGARPDETTFMAVLSACDNLGLVEGGMRLFSEMENNAGRNGGGSTMAFSTPPQGNGGWMRWWAGWDASTRRGKAFGGRLWGILLKQA
;
A
#
# COMPACT_ATOMS: atom_id res chain seq x y z
N MET A 1 11.41 -11.90 58.38
CA MET A 1 10.31 -11.60 57.44
C MET A 1 10.92 -11.81 56.08
N ASP A 2 10.89 -13.06 55.66
CA ASP A 2 11.31 -13.45 54.34
C ASP A 2 10.19 -13.00 53.40
N GLU A 3 10.43 -11.92 52.67
CA GLU A 3 9.55 -11.57 51.55
C GLU A 3 9.80 -12.64 50.48
N GLU A 4 8.92 -13.65 50.47
CA GLU A 4 8.75 -14.57 49.35
C GLU A 4 8.40 -13.73 48.12
N GLY A 5 9.44 -13.30 47.40
CA GLY A 5 9.30 -12.68 46.10
C GLY A 5 8.50 -13.62 45.21
N ALA A 6 7.43 -13.08 44.61
CA ALA A 6 6.60 -13.81 43.66
C ALA A 6 7.50 -14.55 42.65
N PRO A 7 7.17 -15.80 42.27
CA PRO A 7 7.96 -16.55 41.31
C PRO A 7 8.16 -15.69 40.07
N ARG A 8 9.42 -15.44 39.72
CA ARG A 8 9.81 -14.64 38.55
C ARG A 8 9.41 -15.41 37.28
N ASP A 9 8.16 -15.24 36.88
CA ASP A 9 7.61 -15.79 35.65
C ASP A 9 7.79 -14.81 34.48
N GLY A 10 7.54 -15.29 33.25
CA GLY A 10 7.68 -14.47 32.04
C GLY A 10 6.88 -13.16 32.10
N PHE A 11 5.70 -13.18 32.74
CA PHE A 11 4.83 -12.01 32.88
C PHE A 11 5.48 -10.89 33.71
N THR A 12 6.20 -11.25 34.77
CA THR A 12 6.96 -10.30 35.60
C THR A 12 8.04 -9.59 34.77
N PHE A 13 8.76 -10.34 33.93
CA PHE A 13 9.78 -9.79 33.05
C PHE A 13 9.19 -8.90 31.96
N GLU A 14 8.12 -9.32 31.29
CA GLU A 14 7.43 -8.48 30.29
C GLU A 14 7.00 -7.13 30.87
N SER A 15 6.42 -7.15 32.08
CA SER A 15 5.97 -5.93 32.75
C SER A 15 7.13 -4.99 33.06
N ALA A 16 8.26 -5.53 33.55
CA ALA A 16 9.47 -4.76 33.79
C ALA A 16 10.07 -4.19 32.50
N LEU A 17 10.07 -4.97 31.41
CA LEU A 17 10.57 -4.53 30.10
C LEU A 17 9.70 -3.42 29.50
N ARG A 18 8.37 -3.52 29.59
CA ARG A 18 7.46 -2.43 29.19
C ARG A 18 7.73 -1.15 29.96
N ALA A 19 8.00 -1.23 31.27
CA ALA A 19 8.36 -0.07 32.08
C ALA A 19 9.70 0.55 31.62
N CYS A 20 10.71 -0.27 31.32
CA CYS A 20 11.99 0.19 30.78
C CYS A 20 11.83 0.88 29.42
N SER A 21 10.98 0.31 28.57
CA SER A 21 10.64 0.82 27.25
C SER A 21 9.98 2.20 27.33
N GLY A 22 8.96 2.35 28.20
CA GLY A 22 8.31 3.62 28.47
C GLY A 22 9.25 4.68 29.07
N ALA A 23 10.20 4.27 29.90
CA ALA A 23 11.25 5.14 30.45
C ALA A 23 12.38 5.44 29.45
N ARG A 24 12.43 4.76 28.29
CA ARG A 24 13.52 4.82 27.29
C ARG A 24 14.90 4.56 27.92
N SER A 25 14.97 3.68 28.91
CA SER A 25 16.20 3.38 29.65
C SER A 25 16.80 2.03 29.25
N ALA A 26 17.76 2.07 28.33
CA ALA A 26 18.51 0.88 27.91
C ALA A 26 19.32 0.25 29.06
N GLU A 27 19.71 1.04 30.07
CA GLU A 27 20.45 0.55 31.23
C GLU A 27 19.59 -0.36 32.10
N LEU A 28 18.37 0.08 32.43
CA LEU A 28 17.41 -0.75 33.16
C LEU A 28 17.01 -1.98 32.33
N GLY A 29 16.78 -1.77 31.03
CA GLY A 29 16.50 -2.86 30.09
C GLY A 29 17.58 -3.93 30.07
N ARG A 30 18.87 -3.54 30.06
CA ARG A 30 20.01 -4.48 30.13
C ARG A 30 20.09 -5.24 31.45
N ALA A 31 19.72 -4.61 32.57
CA ALA A 31 19.65 -5.29 33.86
C ALA A 31 18.56 -6.37 33.85
N VAL A 32 17.35 -6.01 33.38
CA VAL A 32 16.22 -6.94 33.27
C VAL A 32 16.53 -8.08 32.28
N HIS A 33 17.17 -7.79 31.15
CA HIS A 33 17.60 -8.80 30.20
C HIS A 33 18.57 -9.81 30.83
N ARG A 34 19.58 -9.34 31.58
CA ARG A 34 20.51 -10.23 32.29
C ARG A 34 19.76 -11.14 33.27
N ASP A 35 18.84 -10.56 34.04
CA ASP A 35 18.04 -11.32 35.00
C ASP A 35 17.17 -12.38 34.30
N ALA A 36 16.59 -12.06 33.14
CA ALA A 36 15.79 -13.00 32.33
C ALA A 36 16.64 -14.19 31.84
N LEU A 37 17.88 -13.95 31.41
CA LEU A 37 18.82 -15.01 31.05
C LEU A 37 19.15 -15.91 32.25
N THR A 38 19.38 -15.33 33.43
CA THR A 38 19.64 -16.12 34.65
C THR A 38 18.43 -16.93 35.11
N ALA A 39 17.22 -16.47 34.79
CA ALA A 39 15.97 -17.18 35.06
C ALA A 39 15.66 -18.29 34.05
N GLY A 40 16.50 -18.47 33.01
CA GLY A 40 16.30 -19.50 31.99
C GLY A 40 15.23 -19.14 30.94
N LEU A 41 14.83 -17.86 30.85
CA LEU A 41 13.78 -17.39 29.94
C LEU A 41 14.33 -17.00 28.55
N ALA A 42 15.55 -17.41 28.22
CA ALA A 42 16.20 -17.09 26.93
C ALA A 42 15.51 -17.74 25.71
N ALA A 43 14.66 -18.75 25.93
CA ALA A 43 13.89 -19.42 24.89
C ALA A 43 12.39 -19.04 24.91
N ASP A 44 11.97 -18.20 25.85
CA ASP A 44 10.59 -17.74 25.94
C ASP A 44 10.34 -16.65 24.89
N VAL A 45 9.56 -16.99 23.85
CA VAL A 45 9.29 -16.10 22.72
C VAL A 45 8.68 -14.78 23.15
N SER A 46 7.76 -14.78 24.13
CA SER A 46 7.09 -13.57 24.59
C SER A 46 8.03 -12.64 25.36
N VAL A 47 8.92 -13.19 26.18
CA VAL A 47 9.96 -12.40 26.86
C VAL A 47 10.98 -11.86 25.85
N CYS A 48 11.39 -12.66 24.88
CA CYS A 48 12.29 -12.24 23.81
C CYS A 48 11.68 -11.12 22.95
N ASP A 49 10.41 -11.23 22.57
CA ASP A 49 9.70 -10.18 21.83
C ASP A 49 9.66 -8.86 22.62
N ALA A 50 9.37 -8.93 23.93
CA ALA A 50 9.39 -7.76 24.81
C ALA A 50 10.80 -7.14 24.95
N LEU A 51 11.86 -7.97 24.90
CA LEU A 51 13.25 -7.49 24.88
C LEU A 51 13.57 -6.77 23.58
N VAL A 52 13.21 -7.34 22.42
CA VAL A 52 13.39 -6.71 21.10
C VAL A 52 12.66 -5.37 21.05
N GLU A 53 11.40 -5.33 21.49
CA GLU A 53 10.61 -4.10 21.55
C GLU A 53 11.28 -3.05 22.44
N MET A 54 11.70 -3.43 23.64
CA MET A 54 12.34 -2.53 24.60
C MET A 54 13.63 -1.93 24.04
N TYR A 55 14.51 -2.75 23.44
CA TYR A 55 15.76 -2.27 22.83
C TYR A 55 15.49 -1.35 21.63
N ALA A 56 14.55 -1.73 20.76
CA ALA A 56 14.13 -0.90 19.65
C ALA A 56 13.59 0.45 20.13
N GLN A 57 12.74 0.49 21.15
CA GLN A 57 12.26 1.76 21.72
C GLN A 57 13.38 2.56 22.39
N CYS A 58 14.39 1.93 22.97
CA CYS A 58 15.56 2.65 23.50
C CYS A 58 16.52 3.16 22.40
N GLY A 59 16.29 2.82 21.14
CA GLY A 59 17.17 3.19 20.01
C GLY A 59 18.40 2.29 19.84
N ASP A 60 18.50 1.22 20.64
CA ASP A 60 19.59 0.25 20.58
C ASP A 60 19.20 -0.89 19.63
N MET A 61 19.08 -0.55 18.34
CA MET A 61 18.60 -1.50 17.33
C MET A 61 19.58 -2.65 17.09
N GLU A 62 20.87 -2.44 17.35
CA GLU A 62 21.87 -3.50 17.28
C GLU A 62 21.58 -4.61 18.29
N MET A 63 21.31 -4.25 19.55
CA MET A 63 20.92 -5.23 20.57
C MET A 63 19.57 -5.88 20.26
N ALA A 64 18.60 -5.12 19.73
CA ALA A 64 17.31 -5.68 19.31
C ALA A 64 17.49 -6.79 18.26
N CYS A 65 18.33 -6.57 17.23
CA CYS A 65 18.67 -7.58 16.25
C CYS A 65 19.40 -8.79 16.85
N GLN A 66 20.35 -8.56 17.78
CA GLN A 66 21.07 -9.66 18.44
C GLN A 66 20.15 -10.56 19.26
N VAL A 67 19.21 -9.97 20.01
CA VAL A 67 18.21 -10.75 20.77
C VAL A 67 17.36 -11.56 19.80
N PHE A 68 16.85 -10.94 18.74
CA PHE A 68 16.04 -11.60 17.73
C PHE A 68 16.76 -12.76 17.04
N ASP A 69 18.03 -12.57 16.65
CA ASP A 69 18.84 -13.59 15.99
C ASP A 69 19.21 -14.74 16.93
N ALA A 70 19.24 -14.51 18.25
CA ALA A 70 19.46 -15.54 19.27
C ALA A 70 18.21 -16.37 19.60
N MET A 71 17.01 -15.94 19.20
CA MET A 71 15.77 -16.69 19.47
C MET A 71 15.76 -18.06 18.76
N PRO A 72 15.47 -19.17 19.46
CA PRO A 72 15.41 -20.50 18.86
C PRO A 72 14.16 -20.70 18.00
N GLU A 73 13.04 -20.11 18.41
CA GLU A 73 11.77 -20.09 17.69
C GLU A 73 11.31 -18.65 17.53
N ARG A 74 10.67 -18.36 16.40
CA ARG A 74 10.12 -17.04 16.06
C ARG A 74 8.75 -17.22 15.45
N ASP A 75 7.83 -16.37 15.83
CA ASP A 75 6.51 -16.34 15.23
C ASP A 75 6.27 -15.02 14.48
N ALA A 76 5.05 -14.83 13.97
CA ALA A 76 4.69 -13.61 13.26
C ALA A 76 4.80 -12.36 14.15
N VAL A 77 4.60 -12.48 15.47
CA VAL A 77 4.73 -11.37 16.41
C VAL A 77 6.19 -10.96 16.53
N SER A 78 7.12 -11.92 16.68
CA SER A 78 8.56 -11.64 16.71
C SER A 78 9.03 -10.85 15.50
N TRP A 79 8.62 -11.28 14.29
CA TRP A 79 8.95 -10.58 13.04
C TRP A 79 8.37 -9.17 13.00
N ASN A 80 7.13 -9.02 13.45
CA ASN A 80 6.45 -7.73 13.45
C ASN A 80 7.11 -6.73 14.39
N VAL A 81 7.53 -7.17 15.59
CA VAL A 81 8.23 -6.32 16.56
C VAL A 81 9.56 -5.84 15.98
N LEU A 82 10.37 -6.74 15.41
CA LEU A 82 11.65 -6.39 14.80
C LEU A 82 11.47 -5.39 13.65
N LEU A 83 10.58 -5.72 12.69
CA LEU A 83 10.35 -4.86 11.53
C LEU A 83 9.77 -3.50 11.92
N GLY A 84 8.86 -3.46 12.90
CA GLY A 84 8.33 -2.22 13.44
C GLY A 84 9.43 -1.32 14.01
N GLY A 85 10.38 -1.91 14.73
CA GLY A 85 11.57 -1.22 15.22
C GLY A 85 12.46 -0.68 14.09
N LEU A 86 12.80 -1.51 13.11
CA LEU A 86 13.64 -1.13 11.97
C LEU A 86 13.03 -0.02 11.12
N LEU A 87 11.71 -0.06 10.90
CA LEU A 87 11.00 0.94 10.13
C LEU A 87 10.81 2.25 10.91
N GLY A 88 10.64 2.17 12.23
CA GLY A 88 10.51 3.33 13.11
C GLY A 88 11.80 4.16 13.27
N HIS A 89 12.97 3.56 13.01
CA HIS A 89 14.27 4.24 13.09
C HIS A 89 14.79 4.66 11.72
N GLY A 90 15.17 5.94 11.61
CA GLY A 90 15.71 6.49 10.37
C GLY A 90 17.01 5.81 9.94
N GLY A 91 17.14 5.50 8.65
CA GLY A 91 18.38 4.97 8.05
C GLY A 91 18.52 3.44 8.05
N LEU A 92 17.54 2.70 8.59
CA LEU A 92 17.61 1.23 8.66
C LEU A 92 16.76 0.51 7.60
N SER A 93 16.32 1.23 6.57
CA SER A 93 15.52 0.73 5.45
C SER A 93 16.12 -0.53 4.77
N ALA A 94 17.44 -0.60 4.63
CA ALA A 94 18.11 -1.78 4.08
C ALA A 94 17.99 -3.01 5.00
N GLN A 95 18.13 -2.82 6.32
CA GLN A 95 17.97 -3.90 7.30
C GLN A 95 16.51 -4.35 7.37
N ALA A 96 15.55 -3.42 7.31
CA ALA A 96 14.12 -3.75 7.24
C ALA A 96 13.80 -4.61 6.00
N THR A 97 14.38 -4.27 4.84
CA THR A 97 14.23 -5.07 3.62
C THR A 97 14.80 -6.47 3.77
N GLU A 98 15.96 -6.61 4.41
CA GLU A 98 16.59 -7.91 4.65
C GLU A 98 15.77 -8.77 5.63
N ALA A 99 15.34 -8.18 6.74
CA ALA A 99 14.47 -8.84 7.71
C ALA A 99 13.16 -9.32 7.07
N TRP A 100 12.55 -8.49 6.21
CA TRP A 100 11.37 -8.88 5.45
C TRP A 100 11.64 -10.09 4.54
N ARG A 101 12.78 -10.11 3.83
CA ARG A 101 13.13 -11.24 2.97
C ARG A 101 13.32 -12.52 3.78
N ARG A 102 13.98 -12.42 4.94
CA ARG A 102 14.15 -13.55 5.87
C ARG A 102 12.81 -14.09 6.36
N MET A 103 11.90 -13.20 6.80
CA MET A 103 10.54 -13.57 7.21
C MET A 103 9.82 -14.40 6.15
N LEU A 104 9.84 -13.95 4.90
CA LEU A 104 9.22 -14.66 3.78
C LEU A 104 9.93 -15.98 3.45
N GLY A 105 11.27 -16.00 3.51
CA GLY A 105 12.07 -17.20 3.27
C GLY A 105 11.84 -18.30 4.31
N GLU A 106 11.53 -17.92 5.55
CA GLU A 106 11.13 -18.82 6.64
C GLU A 106 9.64 -19.22 6.58
N GLY A 107 8.90 -18.72 5.59
CA GLY A 107 7.50 -19.09 5.35
C GLY A 107 6.46 -18.35 6.19
N HIS A 108 6.87 -17.32 6.94
CA HIS A 108 5.95 -16.50 7.71
C HIS A 108 5.21 -15.51 6.81
N LYS A 109 3.91 -15.35 7.07
CA LYS A 109 3.07 -14.39 6.35
C LYS A 109 3.04 -13.07 7.12
N PRO A 110 3.45 -11.95 6.49
CA PRO A 110 3.30 -10.64 7.10
C PRO A 110 1.81 -10.28 7.19
N ASP A 111 1.44 -9.61 8.28
CA ASP A 111 0.08 -9.08 8.41
C ASP A 111 -0.10 -7.79 7.58
N SER A 112 -1.35 -7.35 7.46
CA SER A 112 -1.70 -6.16 6.68
C SER A 112 -1.08 -4.87 7.21
N VAL A 113 -0.80 -4.79 8.52
CA VAL A 113 -0.20 -3.61 9.15
C VAL A 113 1.27 -3.52 8.77
N MET A 114 1.99 -4.62 8.88
CA MET A 114 3.40 -4.72 8.53
C MET A 114 3.64 -4.51 7.04
N LEU A 115 2.75 -5.06 6.21
CA LEU A 115 2.78 -4.83 4.78
C LEU A 115 2.59 -3.34 4.43
N SER A 116 1.63 -2.67 5.09
CA SER A 116 1.40 -1.23 4.90
C SER A 116 2.60 -0.39 5.35
N ALA A 117 3.24 -0.77 6.46
CA ALA A 117 4.41 -0.09 6.99
C ALA A 117 5.61 -0.23 6.02
N MET A 118 5.92 -1.44 5.56
CA MET A 118 7.00 -1.67 4.59
C MET A 118 6.82 -0.83 3.32
N LEU A 119 5.61 -0.79 2.78
CA LEU A 119 5.32 -0.04 1.57
C LEU A 119 5.39 1.49 1.78
N TRP A 120 5.04 1.99 2.96
CA TRP A 120 5.19 3.41 3.32
C TRP A 120 6.66 3.86 3.35
N HIS A 121 7.53 3.05 3.97
CA HIS A 121 8.95 3.38 4.10
C HIS A 121 9.77 3.14 2.82
N HIS A 122 9.16 2.49 1.83
CA HIS A 122 9.80 2.14 0.56
C HIS A 122 8.95 2.59 -0.62
N PRO A 123 8.89 3.91 -0.90
CA PRO A 123 8.15 4.43 -2.04
C PRO A 123 8.59 3.73 -3.32
N GLY A 124 7.63 3.26 -4.11
CA GLY A 124 7.83 2.63 -5.42
C GLY A 124 8.64 3.48 -6.43
N ASP A 125 8.96 4.70 -6.05
CA ASP A 125 9.79 5.66 -6.77
C ASP A 125 11.28 5.45 -6.41
N GLY A 126 11.83 4.31 -6.80
CA GLY A 126 13.24 3.98 -6.61
C GLY A 126 13.51 2.49 -6.79
N LYS A 127 14.76 2.10 -7.09
CA LYS A 127 15.11 0.68 -7.34
C LYS A 127 14.71 -0.21 -6.16
N GLN A 128 15.02 0.23 -4.94
CA GLN A 128 14.71 -0.52 -3.72
C GLN A 128 13.21 -0.56 -3.41
N GLY A 129 12.47 0.54 -3.64
CA GLY A 129 11.02 0.55 -3.48
C GLY A 129 10.29 -0.32 -4.51
N ARG A 130 10.75 -0.34 -5.77
CA ARG A 130 10.22 -1.25 -6.80
C ARG A 130 10.50 -2.70 -6.48
N GLU A 131 11.71 -3.01 -6.03
CA GLU A 131 12.06 -4.36 -5.58
C GLU A 131 11.17 -4.76 -4.39
N VAL A 132 11.11 -3.94 -3.34
CA VAL A 132 10.27 -4.19 -2.17
C VAL A 132 8.80 -4.34 -2.56
N HIS A 133 8.26 -3.49 -3.42
CA HIS A 133 6.92 -3.69 -3.99
C HIS A 133 6.81 -5.07 -4.67
N VAL A 134 7.70 -5.45 -5.58
CA VAL A 134 7.65 -6.77 -6.23
C VAL A 134 7.72 -7.93 -5.22
N TRP A 135 8.52 -7.82 -4.15
CA TRP A 135 8.67 -8.87 -3.12
C TRP A 135 7.51 -8.93 -2.12
N VAL A 136 6.99 -7.77 -1.72
CA VAL A 136 5.93 -7.60 -0.71
C VAL A 136 4.56 -7.89 -1.30
N ILE A 137 4.32 -7.36 -2.49
CA ILE A 137 2.98 -7.25 -3.06
C ILE A 137 2.70 -8.39 -4.02
N ARG A 138 3.67 -8.83 -4.84
CA ARG A 138 3.38 -9.76 -5.94
C ARG A 138 2.79 -11.10 -5.47
N PRO A 139 3.31 -11.79 -4.43
CA PRO A 139 2.71 -13.04 -3.95
C PRO A 139 1.30 -12.86 -3.39
N TRP A 140 0.99 -11.67 -2.83
CA TRP A 140 -0.29 -11.37 -2.21
C TRP A 140 -1.34 -10.84 -3.20
N LEU A 141 -0.93 -10.04 -4.19
CA LEU A 141 -1.81 -9.56 -5.26
C LEU A 141 -2.21 -10.65 -6.25
N GLU A 142 -1.40 -11.70 -6.36
CA GLU A 142 -1.75 -12.89 -7.13
C GLU A 142 -2.88 -13.68 -6.44
N THR A 143 -3.10 -13.51 -5.12
CA THR A 143 -4.07 -14.30 -4.34
C THR A 143 -5.26 -13.51 -3.79
N GLU A 144 -5.10 -12.23 -3.43
CA GLU A 144 -6.11 -11.47 -2.65
C GLU A 144 -6.31 -10.03 -3.18
N LEU A 145 -7.23 -9.86 -4.14
CA LEU A 145 -7.63 -8.54 -4.67
C LEU A 145 -8.19 -7.60 -3.58
N SER A 146 -8.78 -8.18 -2.53
CA SER A 146 -9.33 -7.46 -1.37
C SER A 146 -8.26 -6.63 -0.64
N VAL A 147 -7.08 -7.22 -0.41
CA VAL A 147 -5.94 -6.58 0.25
C VAL A 147 -5.37 -5.47 -0.63
N ALA A 148 -5.26 -5.71 -1.93
CA ALA A 148 -4.85 -4.72 -2.92
C ALA A 148 -5.71 -3.45 -2.84
N ASN A 149 -7.02 -3.64 -2.89
CA ASN A 149 -8.00 -2.56 -2.89
C ASN A 149 -7.98 -1.80 -1.55
N ALA A 150 -7.79 -2.49 -0.43
CA ALA A 150 -7.63 -1.88 0.90
C ALA A 150 -6.39 -1.00 0.99
N LEU A 151 -5.25 -1.44 0.42
CA LEU A 151 -4.01 -0.68 0.38
C LEU A 151 -4.13 0.57 -0.49
N ILE A 152 -4.70 0.44 -1.69
CA ILE A 152 -5.00 1.59 -2.56
C ILE A 152 -5.83 2.61 -1.76
N GLY A 153 -6.93 2.17 -1.12
CA GLY A 153 -7.78 3.05 -0.32
C GLY A 153 -7.06 3.70 0.88
N MET A 154 -6.17 2.98 1.56
CA MET A 154 -5.37 3.52 2.66
C MET A 154 -4.42 4.63 2.17
N TYR A 155 -3.66 4.37 1.11
CA TYR A 155 -2.73 5.36 0.54
C TYR A 155 -3.46 6.60 0.03
N SER A 156 -4.59 6.43 -0.63
CA SER A 156 -5.46 7.53 -1.08
C SER A 156 -5.91 8.41 0.09
N ARG A 157 -6.35 7.83 1.21
CA ARG A 157 -6.78 8.59 2.40
C ARG A 157 -5.64 9.38 3.05
N LYS A 158 -4.39 8.93 2.89
CA LYS A 158 -3.19 9.64 3.37
C LYS A 158 -2.62 10.62 2.33
N ASN A 159 -3.31 10.82 1.20
CA ASN A 159 -2.86 11.65 0.07
C ASN A 159 -1.54 11.18 -0.57
N GLU A 160 -1.24 9.89 -0.46
CA GLU A 160 -0.04 9.26 -1.01
C GLU A 160 -0.31 8.60 -2.35
N LEU A 161 -0.68 9.43 -3.33
CA LEU A 161 -1.19 8.94 -4.61
C LEU A 161 -0.16 8.14 -5.42
N GLY A 162 1.14 8.38 -5.21
CA GLY A 162 2.22 7.59 -5.83
C GLY A 162 2.25 6.13 -5.35
N HIS A 163 2.11 5.90 -4.05
CA HIS A 163 2.03 4.56 -3.48
C HIS A 163 0.76 3.82 -3.92
N ALA A 164 -0.39 4.52 -3.92
CA ALA A 164 -1.65 3.96 -4.41
C ALA A 164 -1.52 3.49 -5.87
N LEU A 165 -0.89 4.31 -6.72
CA LEU A 165 -0.62 3.96 -8.10
C LEU A 165 0.34 2.77 -8.23
N SER A 166 1.43 2.76 -7.45
CA SER A 166 2.41 1.66 -7.46
C SER A 166 1.78 0.31 -7.09
N VAL A 167 0.89 0.27 -6.09
CA VAL A 167 0.12 -0.94 -5.74
C VAL A 167 -0.76 -1.35 -6.92
N PHE A 168 -1.52 -0.41 -7.49
CA PHE A 168 -2.40 -0.68 -8.63
C PHE A 168 -1.65 -1.20 -9.87
N GLU A 169 -0.46 -0.67 -10.17
CA GLU A 169 0.36 -1.11 -11.30
C GLU A 169 0.97 -2.49 -11.09
N SER A 170 1.20 -2.88 -9.84
CA SER A 170 1.71 -4.20 -9.46
C SER A 170 0.65 -5.31 -9.52
N MET A 171 -0.65 -4.98 -9.66
CA MET A 171 -1.74 -5.95 -9.74
C MET A 171 -1.72 -6.75 -11.05
N PRO A 172 -1.63 -8.09 -11.01
CA PRO A 172 -1.69 -8.92 -12.23
C PRO A 172 -3.11 -8.96 -12.81
N VAL A 173 -4.11 -9.00 -11.93
CA VAL A 173 -5.54 -8.96 -12.26
C VAL A 173 -6.16 -7.78 -11.51
N ARG A 174 -7.10 -7.07 -12.16
CA ARG A 174 -7.78 -5.90 -11.61
C ARG A 174 -9.28 -6.09 -11.76
N ASP A 175 -10.03 -5.85 -10.69
CA ASP A 175 -11.48 -5.84 -10.74
C ASP A 175 -12.02 -4.40 -10.80
N LEU A 176 -13.35 -4.27 -10.90
CA LEU A 176 -14.02 -2.99 -10.94
C LEU A 176 -13.73 -2.16 -9.67
N ALA A 177 -13.61 -2.80 -8.51
CA ALA A 177 -13.28 -2.12 -7.26
C ALA A 177 -11.86 -1.55 -7.27
N SER A 178 -10.88 -2.25 -7.84
CA SER A 178 -9.51 -1.73 -8.03
C SER A 178 -9.49 -0.46 -8.89
N TRP A 179 -10.23 -0.47 -10.01
CA TRP A 179 -10.35 0.68 -10.90
C TRP A 179 -11.03 1.88 -10.23
N ASN A 180 -12.15 1.64 -9.55
CA ASN A 180 -12.88 2.69 -8.85
C ASN A 180 -12.06 3.28 -7.70
N ALA A 181 -11.30 2.45 -6.97
CA ALA A 181 -10.43 2.90 -5.90
C ALA A 181 -9.34 3.85 -6.41
N ILE A 182 -8.65 3.51 -7.51
CA ILE A 182 -7.58 4.35 -8.05
C ILE A 182 -8.11 5.60 -8.76
N LEU A 183 -9.27 5.53 -9.43
CA LEU A 183 -9.92 6.70 -10.01
C LEU A 183 -10.34 7.69 -8.93
N SER A 184 -10.94 7.19 -7.84
CA SER A 184 -11.33 8.02 -6.71
C SER A 184 -10.12 8.68 -6.04
N ALA A 185 -9.01 7.94 -5.91
CA ALA A 185 -7.73 8.44 -5.38
C ALA A 185 -7.25 9.70 -6.11
N HIS A 186 -7.38 9.69 -7.43
CA HIS A 186 -6.89 10.76 -8.29
C HIS A 186 -7.97 11.77 -8.68
N SER A 187 -9.18 11.75 -8.09
CA SER A 187 -10.37 12.53 -8.51
C SER A 187 -10.15 14.03 -8.80
N GLN A 188 -9.05 14.62 -8.34
CA GLN A 188 -8.66 16.03 -8.52
C GLN A 188 -7.52 16.24 -9.54
N ASP A 189 -7.05 15.19 -10.22
CA ASP A 189 -5.87 15.17 -11.09
C ASP A 189 -6.24 14.66 -12.50
N PHE A 190 -5.52 15.13 -13.53
CA PHE A 190 -5.65 14.69 -14.92
C PHE A 190 -5.44 13.17 -15.08
N ARG A 191 -4.74 12.55 -14.13
CA ARG A 191 -4.50 11.11 -14.08
C ARG A 191 -5.79 10.28 -14.08
N VAL A 192 -6.92 10.83 -13.60
CA VAL A 192 -8.24 10.16 -13.66
C VAL A 192 -8.63 9.83 -15.08
N LEU A 193 -8.47 10.78 -16.01
CA LEU A 193 -8.84 10.58 -17.41
C LEU A 193 -7.96 9.52 -18.06
N MET A 194 -6.65 9.55 -17.76
CA MET A 194 -5.72 8.54 -18.22
C MET A 194 -6.08 7.15 -17.67
N MET A 195 -6.43 7.06 -16.39
CA MET A 195 -6.78 5.80 -15.74
C MET A 195 -8.11 5.25 -16.24
N PHE A 196 -9.08 6.11 -16.51
CA PHE A 196 -10.35 5.75 -17.15
C PHE A 196 -10.12 5.17 -18.55
N CYS A 197 -9.23 5.77 -19.34
CA CYS A 197 -8.86 5.21 -20.64
C CYS A 197 -8.26 3.80 -20.49
N ARG A 198 -7.31 3.62 -19.56
CA ARG A 198 -6.70 2.30 -19.29
C ARG A 198 -7.74 1.27 -18.83
N MET A 199 -8.75 1.68 -18.07
CA MET A 199 -9.85 0.83 -17.64
C MET A 199 -10.64 0.30 -18.84
N VAL A 200 -11.07 1.21 -19.73
CA VAL A 200 -11.84 0.85 -20.92
C VAL A 200 -11.01 0.00 -21.89
N ASP A 201 -9.74 0.35 -22.11
CA ASP A 201 -8.82 -0.41 -22.96
C ASP A 201 -8.56 -1.83 -22.42
N SER A 202 -8.63 -2.02 -21.09
CA SER A 202 -8.55 -3.34 -20.46
C SER A 202 -9.83 -4.18 -20.60
N GLY A 203 -10.90 -3.62 -21.19
CA GLY A 203 -12.19 -4.26 -21.34
C GLY A 203 -13.07 -4.23 -20.08
N ALA A 204 -12.62 -3.56 -19.01
CA ALA A 204 -13.43 -3.35 -17.82
C ALA A 204 -14.57 -2.38 -18.13
N ARG A 205 -15.77 -2.68 -17.61
CA ARG A 205 -16.96 -1.86 -17.84
C ARG A 205 -17.10 -0.81 -16.73
N PRO A 206 -17.09 0.49 -17.07
CA PRO A 206 -17.39 1.56 -16.12
C PRO A 206 -18.75 1.38 -15.45
N ASP A 207 -18.84 1.76 -14.18
CA ASP A 207 -20.09 1.86 -13.42
C ASP A 207 -20.39 3.31 -13.00
N GLU A 208 -21.49 3.50 -12.29
CA GLU A 208 -21.92 4.82 -11.78
C GLU A 208 -20.81 5.52 -10.96
N THR A 209 -20.08 4.76 -10.13
CA THR A 209 -19.00 5.32 -9.31
C THR A 209 -17.80 5.75 -10.15
N THR A 210 -17.49 5.00 -11.22
CA THR A 210 -16.49 5.36 -12.21
C THR A 210 -16.82 6.72 -12.84
N PHE A 211 -18.06 6.90 -13.29
CA PHE A 211 -18.50 8.15 -13.93
C PHE A 211 -18.50 9.32 -12.96
N MET A 212 -18.94 9.14 -11.72
CA MET A 212 -18.89 10.19 -10.71
C MET A 212 -17.46 10.70 -10.47
N ALA A 213 -16.48 9.79 -10.39
CA ALA A 213 -15.07 10.18 -10.24
C ALA A 213 -14.55 10.97 -11.46
N VAL A 214 -14.88 10.53 -12.67
CA VAL A 214 -14.46 11.21 -13.92
C VAL A 214 -15.12 12.57 -14.08
N LEU A 215 -16.42 12.69 -13.79
CA LEU A 215 -17.16 13.95 -13.87
C LEU A 215 -16.65 14.96 -12.85
N SER A 216 -16.37 14.51 -11.63
CA SER A 216 -15.75 15.36 -10.61
C SER A 216 -14.38 15.86 -11.07
N ALA A 217 -13.55 15.01 -11.67
CA ALA A 217 -12.27 15.43 -12.23
C ALA A 217 -12.46 16.44 -13.39
N CYS A 218 -13.44 16.21 -14.28
CA CYS A 218 -13.74 17.13 -15.36
C CYS A 218 -14.18 18.51 -14.86
N ASP A 219 -15.00 18.56 -13.80
CA ASP A 219 -15.43 19.82 -13.19
C ASP A 219 -14.24 20.59 -12.61
N ASN A 220 -13.41 19.92 -11.80
CA ASN A 220 -12.22 20.52 -11.17
C ASN A 220 -11.16 20.96 -12.19
N LEU A 221 -11.07 20.29 -13.34
CA LEU A 221 -10.15 20.64 -14.43
C LEU A 221 -10.74 21.64 -15.44
N GLY A 222 -12.00 22.07 -15.27
CA GLY A 222 -12.70 22.97 -16.20
C GLY A 222 -13.05 22.35 -17.56
N LEU A 223 -13.09 21.02 -17.64
CA LEU A 223 -13.41 20.21 -18.83
C LEU A 223 -14.92 19.95 -18.97
N VAL A 224 -15.73 21.00 -18.80
CA VAL A 224 -17.19 20.93 -18.69
C VAL A 224 -17.86 20.25 -19.90
N GLU A 225 -17.44 20.58 -21.12
CA GLU A 225 -18.01 19.98 -22.34
C GLU A 225 -17.70 18.48 -22.47
N GLY A 226 -16.51 18.04 -22.06
CA GLY A 226 -16.13 16.63 -22.07
C GLY A 226 -16.89 15.82 -21.02
N GLY A 227 -17.06 16.40 -19.83
CA GLY A 227 -17.86 15.82 -18.75
C GLY A 227 -19.34 15.68 -19.13
N MET A 228 -19.97 16.73 -19.68
CA MET A 228 -21.39 16.67 -20.09
C MET A 228 -21.68 15.60 -21.16
N ARG A 229 -20.72 15.35 -22.07
CA ARG A 229 -20.86 14.31 -23.10
C ARG A 229 -20.75 12.90 -22.52
N LEU A 230 -19.79 12.66 -21.62
CA LEU A 230 -19.68 11.40 -20.89
C LEU A 230 -20.94 11.10 -20.07
N PHE A 231 -21.50 12.13 -19.41
CA PHE A 231 -22.75 12.02 -18.67
C PHE A 231 -23.93 11.66 -19.59
N SER A 232 -24.02 12.30 -20.76
CA SER A 232 -25.06 12.00 -21.75
C SER A 232 -24.96 10.57 -22.30
N GLU A 233 -23.75 10.05 -22.53
CA GLU A 233 -23.55 8.65 -22.93
C GLU A 233 -23.94 7.66 -21.82
N MET A 234 -23.67 8.01 -20.57
CA MET A 234 -24.10 7.22 -19.40
C MET A 234 -25.63 7.13 -19.32
N GLU A 235 -26.35 8.26 -19.41
CA GLU A 235 -27.82 8.29 -19.36
C GLU A 235 -28.45 7.53 -20.55
N ASN A 236 -27.92 7.70 -21.76
CA ASN A 236 -28.43 7.04 -22.95
C ASN A 236 -28.26 5.51 -22.91
N ASN A 237 -27.23 5.00 -22.23
CA ASN A 237 -27.04 3.57 -22.04
C ASN A 237 -27.84 3.01 -20.86
N ALA A 238 -28.06 3.79 -19.80
CA ALA A 238 -28.95 3.42 -18.69
C ALA A 238 -30.41 3.30 -19.14
N GLY A 239 -30.88 4.22 -20.00
CA GLY A 239 -32.23 4.20 -20.57
C GLY A 239 -32.52 3.03 -21.54
N ARG A 240 -31.48 2.37 -22.05
CA ARG A 240 -31.60 1.20 -22.95
C ARG A 240 -31.78 -0.13 -22.22
N ASN A 241 -31.53 -0.17 -20.91
CA ASN A 241 -31.41 -1.40 -20.13
C ASN A 241 -32.53 -1.60 -19.10
N GLY A 242 -33.73 -1.09 -19.38
CA GLY A 242 -34.93 -1.30 -18.58
C GLY A 242 -35.31 -2.77 -18.47
N GLY A 243 -34.70 -3.50 -17.53
CA GLY A 243 -35.00 -4.88 -17.18
C GLY A 243 -33.80 -5.82 -17.25
N GLY A 244 -32.91 -5.77 -16.25
CA GLY A 244 -31.88 -6.80 -16.03
C GLY A 244 -30.45 -6.28 -16.08
N SER A 245 -29.73 -6.48 -14.99
CA SER A 245 -28.36 -6.03 -14.74
C SER A 245 -27.37 -6.51 -15.80
N THR A 246 -27.01 -5.68 -16.80
CA THR A 246 -25.70 -5.67 -17.48
C THR A 246 -25.61 -4.55 -18.53
N MET A 247 -24.97 -3.41 -18.20
CA MET A 247 -24.72 -2.30 -19.13
C MET A 247 -23.83 -2.72 -20.31
N ALA A 248 -24.29 -2.59 -21.55
CA ALA A 248 -23.48 -2.81 -22.76
C ALA A 248 -23.06 -1.47 -23.38
N PHE A 249 -21.76 -1.17 -23.39
CA PHE A 249 -21.19 -0.05 -24.13
C PHE A 249 -20.93 -0.45 -25.59
N SER A 250 -21.09 0.48 -26.53
CA SER A 250 -20.51 0.35 -27.86
C SER A 250 -18.99 0.29 -27.74
N THR A 251 -18.40 -0.85 -28.10
CA THR A 251 -16.96 -1.08 -27.99
C THR A 251 -16.17 -0.09 -28.85
N PRO A 252 -15.20 0.64 -28.30
CA PRO A 252 -14.26 1.39 -29.12
C PRO A 252 -13.35 0.45 -29.94
N PRO A 253 -12.79 0.91 -31.08
CA PRO A 253 -11.92 0.08 -31.90
C PRO A 253 -10.67 -0.34 -31.10
N GLN A 254 -10.44 -1.64 -31.02
CA GLN A 254 -9.29 -2.22 -30.30
C GLN A 254 -7.97 -1.87 -31.00
N GLY A 255 -6.99 -1.38 -30.23
CA GLY A 255 -5.62 -1.13 -30.68
C GLY A 255 -4.98 0.12 -30.06
N ASN A 256 -3.64 0.09 -29.90
CA ASN A 256 -2.85 1.19 -29.35
C ASN A 256 -3.14 2.51 -30.07
N GLY A 257 -3.86 3.42 -29.41
CA GLY A 257 -4.21 4.75 -29.93
C GLY A 257 -5.49 4.82 -30.77
N GLY A 258 -6.27 3.74 -30.88
CA GLY A 258 -7.57 3.73 -31.55
C GLY A 258 -8.57 4.68 -30.90
N TRP A 259 -8.59 4.73 -29.57
CA TRP A 259 -9.48 5.62 -28.83
C TRP A 259 -9.01 7.08 -28.81
N MET A 260 -7.69 7.34 -28.73
CA MET A 260 -7.16 8.70 -28.87
C MET A 260 -7.42 9.28 -30.26
N ARG A 261 -7.38 8.46 -31.33
CA ARG A 261 -7.76 8.88 -32.69
C ARG A 261 -9.27 9.02 -32.86
N TRP A 262 -10.06 8.19 -32.19
CA TRP A 262 -11.51 8.30 -32.15
C TRP A 262 -11.93 9.60 -31.44
N TRP A 263 -11.34 9.89 -30.28
CA TRP A 263 -11.54 11.12 -29.51
C TRP A 263 -10.99 12.35 -30.25
N ALA A 264 -9.76 12.32 -30.77
CA ALA A 264 -9.18 13.43 -31.54
C ALA A 264 -9.86 13.64 -32.90
N GLY A 265 -10.36 12.59 -33.54
CA GLY A 265 -11.11 12.65 -34.80
C GLY A 265 -12.50 13.24 -34.63
N TRP A 266 -13.15 13.00 -33.49
CA TRP A 266 -14.44 13.60 -33.16
C TRP A 266 -14.31 15.06 -32.67
N ASP A 267 -13.23 15.36 -31.92
CA ASP A 267 -12.86 16.70 -31.45
C ASP A 267 -12.26 17.59 -32.56
N ALA A 268 -11.95 17.03 -33.74
CA ALA A 268 -11.50 17.79 -34.92
C ALA A 268 -12.57 18.72 -35.50
N SER A 269 -13.85 18.52 -35.15
CA SER A 269 -14.99 19.37 -35.53
C SER A 269 -15.05 20.70 -34.77
N THR A 270 -14.27 20.85 -33.68
CA THR A 270 -14.23 22.04 -32.82
C THR A 270 -12.81 22.61 -32.76
N ARG A 271 -12.65 23.91 -33.07
CA ARG A 271 -11.32 24.59 -33.16
C ARG A 271 -10.45 24.47 -31.90
N ARG A 272 -11.02 24.13 -30.73
CA ARG A 272 -10.32 24.00 -29.45
C ARG A 272 -9.78 22.59 -29.18
N GLY A 273 -10.30 21.56 -29.85
CA GLY A 273 -9.84 20.18 -29.69
C GLY A 273 -8.44 19.91 -30.18
N LYS A 274 -8.07 20.56 -31.30
CA LYS A 274 -6.70 20.55 -31.83
C LYS A 274 -5.67 21.13 -30.84
N ALA A 275 -6.08 22.08 -30.00
CA ALA A 275 -5.21 22.68 -28.98
C ALA A 275 -5.13 21.84 -27.69
N PHE A 276 -6.09 20.95 -27.44
CA PHE A 276 -6.10 20.03 -26.31
C PHE A 276 -5.31 18.76 -26.62
N GLY A 277 -5.55 18.11 -27.78
CA GLY A 277 -4.74 16.98 -28.24
C GLY A 277 -3.25 17.33 -28.34
N GLY A 278 -2.91 18.54 -28.79
CA GLY A 278 -1.53 19.04 -28.80
C GLY A 278 -0.94 19.30 -27.41
N ARG A 279 -1.76 19.73 -26.43
CA ARG A 279 -1.31 19.96 -25.04
C ARG A 279 -1.13 18.65 -24.27
N LEU A 280 -2.07 17.71 -24.40
CA LEU A 280 -1.96 16.38 -23.81
C LEU A 280 -0.75 15.63 -24.37
N TRP A 281 -0.56 15.67 -25.71
CA TRP A 281 0.60 15.08 -26.38
C TRP A 281 1.93 15.74 -25.96
N GLY A 282 1.94 17.07 -25.80
CA GLY A 282 3.11 17.81 -25.31
C GLY A 282 3.45 17.59 -23.84
N ILE A 283 2.48 17.24 -23.00
CA ILE A 283 2.69 16.86 -21.59
C ILE A 283 3.21 15.42 -21.51
N LEU A 284 2.64 14.50 -22.30
CA LEU A 284 3.06 13.09 -22.34
C LEU A 284 4.49 12.92 -22.89
N LEU A 285 4.89 13.72 -23.89
CA LEU A 285 6.27 13.72 -24.42
C LEU A 285 7.31 14.33 -23.47
N LYS A 286 6.90 15.08 -22.44
CA LYS A 286 7.80 15.66 -21.44
C LYS A 286 8.04 14.74 -20.23
N GLN A 287 7.32 13.63 -20.15
CA GLN A 287 7.40 12.67 -19.04
C GLN A 287 7.86 11.26 -19.48
N ALA A 288 8.27 11.10 -20.74
CA ALA A 288 8.99 9.94 -21.26
C ALA A 288 10.48 10.27 -21.43
#